data_AF-A0A7C7TKM4-F1
#
_entry.id   AF-A0A7C7TKM4-F1
#
_cell.length_a   1.000
_cell.length_b   1.000
_cell.length_c   1.000
_cell.angle_alpha   90.00
_cell.angle_beta   90.00
_cell.angle_gamma   90.00
#
_symmetry.space_group_name_H-M   'P 1'
#
loop_
_entity.id
_entity.type
_entity.pdbx_description
1 polymer ?
#
loop_
_entity_poly.entity_id
_entity_poly.type
_entity_poly.pdbx_seq_one_letter_code
_entity_poly.pdbx_strand_id
1 'polypeptide(L)'
;MNGKVHVYVDLGESPIKTLGVYFHELGHALQDLENPAQTTASTTQNLRGLFEAQAQIFEAAALRTIEGYLGIDLMRFADVPVVRNEAQFLLDNSKAFNGSAEHVLGHNMLWHEVLANTSGLNLGDELRTSKRLSGASAKALFDYLVSLDPADVDAWKAVAFSDSTRANEFIAISISRLELDLPTAV
;
A
#
# COMPACT_ATOMS: atom_id res chain seq x y z
N MET A 1 -23.07 -2.38 18.33
CA MET A 1 -21.71 -2.32 17.73
C MET A 1 -20.77 -3.06 18.67
N ASN A 2 -20.37 -4.28 18.33
CA ASN A 2 -19.35 -5.05 19.07
C ASN A 2 -18.15 -5.15 18.14
N GLY A 3 -17.28 -4.14 18.16
CA GLY A 3 -16.02 -4.15 17.44
C GLY A 3 -15.07 -5.16 18.07
N LYS A 4 -14.92 -6.31 17.43
CA LYS A 4 -13.85 -7.27 17.72
C LYS A 4 -13.09 -7.49 16.43
N VAL A 5 -12.01 -6.74 16.22
CA VAL A 5 -11.00 -7.09 15.21
C VAL A 5 -10.19 -8.23 15.80
N HIS A 6 -10.32 -9.42 15.22
CA HIS A 6 -9.54 -10.59 15.62
C HIS A 6 -8.28 -10.65 14.75
N VAL A 7 -7.17 -10.12 15.27
CA VAL A 7 -5.86 -10.27 14.62
C VAL A 7 -5.28 -11.62 15.04
N TYR A 8 -5.18 -12.56 14.10
CA TYR A 8 -4.45 -13.81 14.27
C TYR A 8 -3.05 -13.64 13.69
N VAL A 9 -2.04 -13.85 14.52
CA VAL A 9 -0.64 -13.83 14.09
C VAL A 9 -0.01 -15.18 14.43
N ASP A 10 0.50 -15.85 13.41
CA ASP A 10 1.42 -16.98 13.58
C ASP A 10 2.85 -16.45 13.77
N LEU A 11 3.43 -16.68 14.95
CA LEU A 11 4.80 -16.25 15.29
C LEU A 11 5.88 -17.12 14.61
N GLY A 12 5.49 -18.15 13.84
CA GLY A 12 6.38 -18.83 12.90
C GLY A 12 6.76 -17.97 11.68
N GLU A 13 6.07 -16.85 11.47
CA GLU A 13 6.36 -15.89 10.40
C GLU A 13 7.32 -14.77 10.88
N SER A 14 7.98 -14.08 9.95
CA SER A 14 8.88 -12.95 10.24
C SER A 14 8.19 -11.91 11.13
N PRO A 15 8.82 -11.42 12.23
CA PRO A 15 8.25 -10.38 13.09
C PRO A 15 7.80 -9.12 12.34
N ILE A 16 8.43 -8.81 11.20
CA ILE A 16 8.05 -7.69 10.35
C ILE A 16 6.72 -7.95 9.65
N LYS A 17 6.45 -9.19 9.23
CA LYS A 17 5.17 -9.57 8.63
C LYS A 17 4.03 -9.47 9.66
N THR A 18 4.28 -9.91 10.89
CA THR A 18 3.36 -9.71 12.02
C THR A 18 3.01 -8.24 12.23
N LEU A 19 4.04 -7.38 12.31
CA LEU A 19 3.84 -5.94 12.51
C LEU A 19 3.10 -5.31 11.33
N GLY A 20 3.41 -5.73 10.10
CA GLY A 20 2.72 -5.28 8.89
C GLY A 20 1.21 -5.54 8.98
N VAL A 21 0.81 -6.78 9.27
CA VAL A 21 -0.61 -7.14 9.47
C VAL A 21 -1.25 -6.30 10.57
N TYR A 22 -0.58 -6.13 11.72
CA TYR A 22 -1.12 -5.33 12.81
C TYR A 22 -1.37 -3.87 12.39
N PHE A 23 -0.41 -3.25 11.69
CA PHE A 23 -0.58 -1.88 11.22
C PHE A 23 -1.63 -1.77 10.12
N HIS A 24 -1.75 -2.75 9.24
CA HIS A 24 -2.80 -2.81 8.23
C HIS A 24 -4.20 -2.77 8.88
N GLU A 25 -4.45 -3.66 9.84
CA GLU A 25 -5.73 -3.71 10.57
C GLU A 25 -5.96 -2.43 11.41
N LEU A 26 -4.91 -1.84 11.97
CA LEU A 26 -5.01 -0.54 12.65
C LEU A 26 -5.36 0.58 11.65
N GLY A 27 -4.88 0.50 10.41
CA GLY A 27 -5.27 1.39 9.32
C GLY A 27 -6.77 1.35 9.06
N HIS A 28 -7.36 0.14 9.00
CA HIS A 28 -8.82 -0.03 8.92
C HIS A 28 -9.56 0.56 10.13
N ALA A 29 -9.06 0.34 11.34
CA ALA A 29 -9.68 0.94 12.53
C ALA A 29 -9.60 2.47 12.52
N LEU A 30 -8.52 3.04 11.99
CA LEU A 30 -8.31 4.48 11.94
C LEU A 30 -9.17 5.16 10.86
N GLN A 31 -9.28 4.60 9.66
CA GLN A 31 -10.18 5.14 8.62
C GLN A 31 -11.64 5.21 9.11
N ASP A 32 -12.10 4.20 9.87
CA ASP A 32 -13.46 4.14 10.42
C ASP A 32 -13.70 5.27 11.44
N LEU A 33 -12.66 5.66 12.17
CA LEU A 33 -12.70 6.76 13.14
C LEU A 33 -12.65 8.13 12.46
N GLU A 34 -11.76 8.29 11.47
CA GLU A 34 -11.47 9.56 10.81
C GLU A 34 -12.53 9.93 9.76
N ASN A 35 -13.07 8.95 9.03
CA ASN A 35 -14.14 9.17 8.05
C ASN A 35 -15.24 8.10 8.13
N PRO A 36 -16.11 8.14 9.17
CA PRO A 36 -17.20 7.18 9.32
C PRO A 36 -18.23 7.26 8.17
N ALA A 37 -18.24 8.33 7.39
CA ALA A 37 -19.11 8.43 6.21
C ALA A 37 -18.73 7.40 5.14
N GLN A 38 -17.45 7.07 4.99
CA GLN A 38 -17.03 6.01 4.07
C GLN A 38 -17.53 4.64 4.53
N THR A 39 -17.42 4.33 5.82
CA THR A 39 -17.82 3.03 6.38
C THR A 39 -19.35 2.85 6.42
N THR A 40 -20.10 3.94 6.51
CA THR A 40 -21.58 3.91 6.54
C THR A 40 -22.23 3.99 5.16
N ALA A 41 -21.47 4.36 4.12
CA ALA A 41 -21.93 4.37 2.75
C ALA A 41 -22.24 2.96 2.22
N SER A 42 -23.04 2.87 1.14
CA SER A 42 -23.29 1.59 0.47
C SER A 42 -21.98 1.01 -0.07
N THR A 43 -21.66 -0.19 0.39
CA THR A 43 -20.37 -0.83 0.07
C THR A 43 -20.30 -1.22 -1.42
N THR A 44 -19.48 -0.51 -2.19
CA THR A 44 -19.13 -0.86 -3.57
C THR A 44 -17.74 -1.51 -3.62
N GLN A 45 -17.41 -2.17 -4.74
CA GLN A 45 -16.08 -2.75 -4.91
C GLN A 45 -14.96 -1.71 -4.94
N ASN A 46 -15.21 -0.54 -5.54
CA ASN A 46 -14.23 0.56 -5.53
C ASN A 46 -14.04 1.12 -4.12
N LEU A 47 -15.10 1.23 -3.32
CA LEU A 47 -15.00 1.67 -1.94
C LEU A 47 -14.23 0.65 -1.07
N ARG A 48 -14.45 -0.66 -1.27
CA ARG A 48 -13.64 -1.70 -0.61
C ARG A 48 -12.17 -1.64 -1.04
N GLY A 49 -11.91 -1.41 -2.32
CA GLY A 49 -10.55 -1.18 -2.81
C GLY A 49 -9.89 0.05 -2.17
N LEU A 50 -10.63 1.15 -1.99
CA LEU A 50 -10.13 2.33 -1.31
C LEU A 50 -9.73 2.02 0.15
N PHE A 51 -10.53 1.24 0.88
CA PHE A 51 -10.19 0.82 2.26
C PHE A 51 -8.90 0.02 2.32
N GLU A 52 -8.71 -0.92 1.41
CA GLU A 52 -7.46 -1.68 1.30
C GLU A 52 -6.27 -0.78 0.96
N ALA A 53 -6.46 0.22 0.09
CA ALA A 53 -5.43 1.21 -0.23
C ALA A 53 -5.03 2.05 1.00
N GLN A 54 -6.02 2.51 1.77
CA GLN A 54 -5.83 3.27 3.02
C GLN A 54 -5.07 2.43 4.05
N ALA A 55 -5.50 1.20 4.31
CA ALA A 55 -4.82 0.30 5.25
C ALA A 55 -3.38 -0.02 4.84
N GLN A 56 -3.15 -0.35 3.56
CA GLN A 56 -1.80 -0.63 3.05
C GLN A 56 -0.86 0.57 3.15
N ILE A 57 -1.32 1.79 2.84
CA ILE A 57 -0.45 2.96 2.92
C ILE A 57 -0.20 3.38 4.38
N PHE A 58 -1.16 3.15 5.27
CA PHE A 58 -0.95 3.35 6.71
C PHE A 58 0.06 2.34 7.28
N GLU A 59 -0.01 1.07 6.89
CA GLU A 59 1.00 0.06 7.19
C GLU A 59 2.39 0.53 6.78
N ALA A 60 2.53 0.98 5.52
CA ALA A 60 3.78 1.53 5.03
C ALA A 60 4.23 2.76 5.84
N ALA A 61 3.32 3.69 6.15
CA ALA A 61 3.63 4.88 6.94
C ALA A 61 4.20 4.53 8.32
N ALA A 62 3.57 3.58 9.02
CA ALA A 62 3.99 3.14 10.34
C ALA A 62 5.38 2.46 10.29
N LEU A 63 5.55 1.48 9.41
CA LEU A 63 6.82 0.76 9.28
C LEU A 63 7.97 1.70 8.87
N ARG A 64 7.75 2.61 7.90
CA ARG A 64 8.77 3.57 7.47
C ARG A 64 9.11 4.60 8.55
N THR A 65 8.15 4.96 9.38
CA THR A 65 8.40 5.83 10.54
C THR A 65 9.29 5.13 11.56
N ILE A 66 9.05 3.84 11.83
CA ILE A 66 9.90 3.03 12.71
C ILE A 66 11.31 2.90 12.13
N GLU A 67 11.43 2.55 10.85
CA GLU A 67 12.74 2.49 10.16
C GLU A 67 13.50 3.81 10.27
N GLY A 68 12.83 4.94 10.01
CA GLY A 68 13.41 6.28 10.12
C GLY A 68 13.85 6.64 11.54
N TYR A 69 13.08 6.24 12.56
CA TYR A 69 13.44 6.46 13.96
C TYR A 69 14.64 5.61 14.40
N LEU A 70 14.68 4.34 13.97
CA LEU A 70 15.74 3.40 14.34
C LEU A 70 17.01 3.55 13.50
N GLY A 71 16.92 4.18 12.33
CA GLY A 71 18.02 4.26 11.37
C GLY A 71 18.35 2.90 10.71
N ILE A 72 17.40 1.97 10.69
CA ILE A 72 17.55 0.65 10.08
C ILE A 72 16.40 0.39 9.11
N ASP A 73 16.70 -0.23 7.96
CA ASP A 73 15.69 -0.68 7.03
C ASP A 73 15.25 -2.11 7.41
N LEU A 74 13.95 -2.28 7.67
CA LEU A 74 13.31 -3.52 8.11
C LEU A 74 12.75 -4.33 6.92
N MET A 75 12.51 -3.67 5.78
CA MET A 75 11.97 -4.28 4.56
C MET A 75 13.00 -4.29 3.42
N ARG A 76 14.04 -5.11 3.59
CA ARG A 76 15.13 -5.31 2.62
C ARG A 76 15.07 -6.72 2.06
N PHE A 77 15.25 -6.87 0.76
CA PHE A 77 15.16 -8.16 0.07
C PHE A 77 16.31 -8.33 -0.91
N ALA A 78 16.96 -9.50 -0.86
CA ALA A 78 18.11 -9.79 -1.71
C ALA A 78 17.71 -9.90 -3.18
N ASP A 79 18.51 -9.32 -4.08
CA ASP A 79 18.33 -9.42 -5.51
C ASP A 79 18.89 -10.74 -6.06
N VAL A 80 18.20 -11.82 -5.72
CA VAL A 80 18.49 -13.16 -6.25
C VAL A 80 17.32 -13.66 -7.10
N PRO A 81 17.57 -14.56 -8.08
CA PRO A 81 16.55 -14.96 -9.04
C PRO A 81 15.24 -15.43 -8.41
N VAL A 82 15.29 -16.18 -7.29
CA VAL A 82 14.09 -16.65 -6.60
C VAL A 82 13.23 -15.51 -6.07
N VAL A 83 13.83 -14.56 -5.34
CA VAL A 83 13.14 -13.39 -4.78
C VAL A 83 12.62 -12.48 -5.89
N ARG A 84 13.44 -12.24 -6.92
CA ARG A 84 13.05 -11.41 -8.07
C ARG A 84 11.86 -12.01 -8.81
N ASN A 85 11.88 -13.32 -9.08
CA ASN A 85 10.80 -14.00 -9.78
C ASN A 85 9.51 -14.01 -8.95
N GLU A 86 9.61 -14.20 -7.63
CA GLU A 86 8.46 -14.13 -6.72
C GLU A 86 7.86 -12.72 -6.68
N ALA A 87 8.69 -11.68 -6.53
CA ALA A 87 8.25 -10.30 -6.56
C ALA A 87 7.57 -9.95 -7.89
N GLN A 88 8.17 -10.35 -9.02
CA GLN A 88 7.59 -10.13 -10.35
C GLN A 88 6.24 -10.83 -10.50
N PHE A 89 6.12 -12.08 -10.07
CA PHE A 89 4.86 -12.84 -10.11
C PHE A 89 3.75 -12.17 -9.31
N LEU A 90 4.04 -11.71 -8.09
CA LEU A 90 3.07 -11.00 -7.25
C LEU A 90 2.61 -9.68 -7.88
N LEU A 91 3.56 -8.93 -8.43
CA LEU A 91 3.30 -7.64 -9.08
C LEU A 91 2.49 -7.79 -10.38
N ASP A 92 2.82 -8.80 -11.20
CA ASP A 92 2.08 -9.08 -12.44
C ASP A 92 0.65 -9.57 -12.16
N ASN A 93 0.46 -10.41 -11.14
CA ASN A 93 -0.88 -10.82 -10.72
C ASN A 93 -1.70 -9.65 -10.19
N SER A 94 -1.07 -8.75 -9.43
CA SER A 94 -1.71 -7.53 -8.95
C SER A 94 -2.18 -6.66 -10.12
N LYS A 95 -1.32 -6.45 -11.12
CA LYS A 95 -1.67 -5.73 -12.35
C LYS A 95 -2.77 -6.42 -13.17
N ALA A 96 -2.81 -7.75 -13.16
CA ALA A 96 -3.84 -8.53 -13.84
C ALA A 96 -5.17 -8.59 -13.07
N PHE A 97 -5.27 -7.95 -11.89
CA PHE A 97 -6.41 -8.03 -10.99
C PHE A 97 -6.72 -9.48 -10.51
N ASN A 98 -5.68 -10.32 -10.41
CA ASN A 98 -5.78 -11.70 -9.93
C ASN A 98 -5.56 -11.76 -8.41
N GLY A 99 -6.52 -12.31 -7.66
CA GLY A 99 -6.44 -12.48 -6.19
C GLY A 99 -7.71 -12.03 -5.48
N SER A 100 -7.60 -11.62 -4.21
CA SER A 100 -8.70 -10.94 -3.53
C SER A 100 -8.96 -9.60 -4.22
N ALA A 101 -10.13 -9.48 -4.83
CA ALA A 101 -10.39 -8.45 -5.82
C ALA A 101 -10.31 -7.03 -5.23
N GLU A 102 -10.69 -6.85 -3.96
CA GLU A 102 -10.54 -5.59 -3.23
C GLU A 102 -9.09 -5.27 -2.86
N HIS A 103 -8.31 -6.23 -2.35
CA HIS A 103 -6.91 -5.99 -1.96
C HIS A 103 -6.06 -5.63 -3.17
N VAL A 104 -6.25 -6.36 -4.27
CA VAL A 104 -5.55 -6.11 -5.52
C VAL A 104 -5.96 -4.75 -6.11
N LEU A 105 -7.26 -4.43 -6.07
CA LEU A 105 -7.74 -3.12 -6.51
C LEU A 105 -7.15 -1.99 -5.67
N GLY A 106 -7.11 -2.14 -4.35
CA GLY A 106 -6.56 -1.14 -3.43
C GLY A 106 -5.07 -0.89 -3.66
N HIS A 107 -4.31 -1.97 -3.86
CA HIS A 107 -2.91 -1.85 -4.24
C HIS A 107 -2.72 -1.05 -5.53
N ASN A 108 -3.51 -1.34 -6.56
CA ASN A 108 -3.44 -0.59 -7.81
C ASN A 108 -3.89 0.87 -7.62
N MET A 109 -4.95 1.13 -6.86
CA MET A 109 -5.43 2.48 -6.54
C MET A 109 -4.34 3.33 -5.91
N LEU A 110 -3.60 2.75 -4.95
CA LEU A 110 -2.53 3.45 -4.25
C LEU A 110 -1.43 3.95 -5.20
N TRP A 111 -0.88 3.07 -6.02
CA TRP A 111 0.27 3.41 -6.85
C TRP A 111 -0.11 4.22 -8.08
N HIS A 112 -1.30 3.99 -8.62
CA HIS A 112 -1.87 4.89 -9.62
C HIS A 112 -2.05 6.29 -9.06
N GLU A 113 -2.55 6.45 -7.83
CA GLU A 113 -2.68 7.77 -7.19
C GLU A 113 -1.32 8.46 -7.03
N VAL A 114 -0.31 7.78 -6.51
CA VAL A 114 1.03 8.37 -6.32
C VAL A 114 1.58 8.95 -7.63
N LEU A 115 1.36 8.26 -8.75
CA LEU A 115 1.86 8.66 -10.06
C LEU A 115 0.92 9.62 -10.80
N ALA A 116 -0.39 9.55 -10.54
CA ALA A 116 -1.39 10.45 -11.11
C ALA A 116 -1.43 11.81 -10.41
N ASN A 117 -1.08 11.84 -9.13
CA ASN A 117 -1.05 13.01 -8.28
C ASN A 117 -2.40 13.75 -8.23
N THR A 118 -3.51 13.02 -8.13
CA THR A 118 -4.83 13.68 -7.99
C THR A 118 -4.95 14.40 -6.64
N SER A 119 -4.21 13.92 -5.64
CA SER A 119 -4.02 14.53 -4.32
C SER A 119 -3.26 15.85 -4.32
N GLY A 120 -2.49 16.16 -5.36
CA GLY A 120 -1.61 17.33 -5.39
C GLY A 120 -0.41 17.25 -4.43
N LEU A 121 -0.16 16.09 -3.81
CA LEU A 121 0.95 15.87 -2.86
C LEU A 121 2.33 15.76 -3.53
N ASN A 122 2.37 15.58 -4.86
CA ASN A 122 3.57 15.46 -5.69
C ASN A 122 4.51 14.31 -5.28
N LEU A 123 3.93 13.17 -4.88
CA LEU A 123 4.66 12.02 -4.33
C LEU A 123 5.42 11.20 -5.37
N GLY A 124 5.12 11.37 -6.66
CA GLY A 124 5.75 10.61 -7.74
C GLY A 124 7.27 10.78 -7.81
N ASP A 125 7.79 11.98 -7.52
CA ASP A 125 9.23 12.26 -7.58
C ASP A 125 10.00 11.58 -6.44
N GLU A 126 9.42 11.56 -5.24
CA GLU A 126 9.96 10.80 -4.11
C GLU A 126 9.93 9.30 -4.42
N LEU A 127 8.81 8.78 -4.94
CA LEU A 127 8.71 7.38 -5.33
C LEU A 127 9.77 7.00 -6.37
N ARG A 128 10.02 7.82 -7.39
CA ARG A 128 11.04 7.56 -8.42
C ARG A 128 12.46 7.62 -7.87
N THR A 129 12.73 8.59 -7.00
CA THR A 129 14.08 8.86 -6.49
C THR A 129 14.47 7.90 -5.38
N SER A 130 13.60 7.77 -4.38
CA SER A 130 13.84 6.97 -3.18
C SER A 130 13.34 5.55 -3.32
N LYS A 131 12.64 5.23 -4.41
CA LYS A 131 12.01 3.93 -4.70
C LYS A 131 10.93 3.52 -3.68
N ARG A 132 10.59 4.41 -2.75
CA ARG A 132 9.58 4.25 -1.69
C ARG A 132 9.17 5.63 -1.21
N LEU A 133 7.97 5.74 -0.68
CA LEU A 133 7.56 6.90 0.10
C LEU A 133 8.15 6.82 1.51
N SER A 134 8.52 7.96 2.07
CA SER A 134 8.83 8.12 3.49
C SER A 134 7.58 7.91 4.35
N GLY A 135 7.78 7.71 5.66
CA GLY A 135 6.66 7.57 6.60
C GLY A 135 5.72 8.78 6.59
N ALA A 136 6.28 9.99 6.51
CA ALA A 136 5.51 11.23 6.46
C ALA A 136 4.70 11.34 5.16
N SER A 137 5.30 11.06 4.01
CA SER A 137 4.62 11.10 2.71
C SER A 137 3.54 10.03 2.58
N ALA A 138 3.81 8.82 3.08
CA ALA A 138 2.81 7.76 3.14
C ALA A 138 1.64 8.14 4.06
N LYS A 139 1.91 8.77 5.21
CA LYS A 139 0.85 9.27 6.09
C LYS A 139 0.03 10.40 5.45
N ALA A 140 0.66 11.31 4.73
CA ALA A 140 -0.06 12.36 3.99
C ALA A 140 -0.98 11.76 2.92
N LEU A 141 -0.53 10.72 2.22
CA LEU A 141 -1.36 10.00 1.26
C LEU A 141 -2.52 9.25 1.93
N PHE A 142 -2.29 8.62 3.09
CA PHE A 142 -3.36 8.05 3.90
C PHE A 142 -4.43 9.09 4.22
N ASP A 143 -4.03 10.26 4.73
CA ASP A 143 -4.95 11.34 5.10
C ASP A 143 -5.76 11.83 3.90
N TYR A 144 -5.13 11.96 2.73
CA TYR A 144 -5.83 12.27 1.49
C TYR A 144 -6.87 11.21 1.12
N LEU A 145 -6.50 9.93 1.07
CA LEU A 145 -7.40 8.85 0.69
C LEU A 145 -8.58 8.71 1.66
N VAL A 146 -8.35 8.91 2.96
CA VAL A 146 -9.38 8.94 3.99
C VAL A 146 -10.30 10.15 3.83
N SER A 147 -9.81 11.28 3.32
CA SER A 147 -10.61 12.49 3.11
C SER A 147 -11.59 12.42 1.93
N LEU A 148 -11.45 11.43 1.03
CA LEU A 148 -12.32 11.30 -0.14
C LEU A 148 -13.79 11.12 0.26
N ASP A 149 -14.70 11.83 -0.42
CA ASP A 149 -16.13 11.56 -0.30
C ASP A 149 -16.44 10.21 -0.99
N PRO A 150 -17.19 9.29 -0.36
CA PRO A 150 -17.64 8.04 -0.98
C PRO A 150 -18.27 8.21 -2.35
N ALA A 151 -19.00 9.30 -2.57
CA ALA A 151 -19.66 9.60 -3.85
C ALA A 151 -18.67 9.91 -4.98
N ASP A 152 -17.46 10.37 -4.64
CA ASP A 152 -16.45 10.82 -5.61
C ASP A 152 -15.43 9.72 -5.96
N VAL A 153 -15.41 8.60 -5.23
CA VAL A 153 -14.40 7.54 -5.40
C VAL A 153 -14.35 7.00 -6.82
N ASP A 154 -15.50 6.84 -7.49
CA ASP A 154 -15.55 6.33 -8.87
C ASP A 154 -14.94 7.33 -9.85
N ALA A 155 -15.24 8.61 -9.70
CA ALA A 155 -14.70 9.68 -10.54
C ALA A 155 -13.19 9.87 -10.29
N TRP A 156 -12.77 9.88 -9.02
CA TRP A 156 -11.37 9.93 -8.62
C TRP A 156 -10.57 8.78 -9.23
N LYS A 157 -11.06 7.53 -9.09
CA LYS A 157 -10.41 6.35 -9.66
C LYS A 157 -10.25 6.47 -11.17
N ALA A 158 -11.27 6.96 -11.89
CA ALA A 158 -11.19 7.12 -13.34
C ALA A 158 -10.03 8.05 -13.76
N VAL A 159 -9.75 9.09 -12.97
CA VAL A 159 -8.61 9.99 -13.20
C VAL A 159 -7.28 9.32 -12.81
N ALA A 160 -7.22 8.67 -11.64
CA ALA A 160 -6.00 7.98 -11.20
C ALA A 160 -5.57 6.87 -12.20
N PHE A 161 -6.53 6.18 -12.80
CA PHE A 161 -6.33 5.09 -13.76
C PHE A 161 -6.28 5.55 -15.23
N SER A 162 -6.31 6.86 -15.49
CA SER A 162 -6.36 7.40 -16.87
C SER A 162 -5.16 7.02 -17.74
N ASP A 163 -4.04 6.68 -17.11
CA ASP A 163 -2.80 6.25 -17.76
C ASP A 163 -2.45 4.82 -17.32
N SER A 164 -2.54 3.89 -18.27
CA SER A 164 -2.25 2.47 -18.06
C SER A 164 -0.77 2.15 -17.92
N THR A 165 0.13 3.10 -18.26
CA THR A 165 1.58 2.89 -18.15
C THR A 165 2.08 2.98 -16.71
N ARG A 166 1.35 3.66 -15.82
CA ARG A 166 1.67 3.83 -14.40
C ARG A 166 1.84 2.50 -13.66
N ALA A 167 1.05 1.49 -14.01
CA ALA A 167 1.20 0.15 -13.44
C ALA A 167 2.58 -0.44 -13.76
N ASN A 168 3.05 -0.33 -15.01
CA ASN A 168 4.38 -0.81 -15.40
C ASN A 168 5.50 -0.02 -14.72
N GLU A 169 5.33 1.30 -14.60
CA GLU A 169 6.27 2.18 -13.91
C GLU A 169 6.45 1.76 -12.44
N PHE A 170 5.34 1.55 -11.73
CA PHE A 170 5.38 1.11 -10.34
C PHE A 170 6.04 -0.27 -10.17
N ILE A 171 5.75 -1.23 -11.06
CA ILE A 171 6.38 -2.56 -11.04
C ILE A 171 7.90 -2.42 -11.22
N ALA A 172 8.34 -1.63 -12.20
CA ALA A 172 9.76 -1.39 -12.44
C ALA A 172 10.46 -0.76 -11.22
N ILE A 173 9.83 0.24 -10.59
CA ILE A 173 10.34 0.85 -9.35
C ILE A 173 10.44 -0.20 -8.24
N SER A 174 9.40 -1.01 -8.04
CA SER A 174 9.34 -2.03 -6.99
C SER A 174 10.44 -3.09 -7.13
N ILE A 175 10.67 -3.60 -8.35
CA ILE A 175 11.74 -4.57 -8.63
C ILE A 175 13.12 -3.92 -8.41
N SER A 176 13.29 -2.63 -8.73
CA SER A 176 14.57 -1.92 -8.54
C SER A 176 14.98 -1.72 -7.06
N ARG A 177 14.11 -2.06 -6.11
CA ARG A 177 14.38 -2.00 -4.66
C ARG A 177 15.14 -3.22 -4.13
N LEU A 178 15.22 -4.30 -4.89
CA LEU A 178 15.99 -5.47 -4.49
C LEU A 178 17.48 -5.10 -4.42
N GLU A 179 18.20 -5.65 -3.45
CA GLU A 179 19.59 -5.28 -3.17
C GLU A 179 20.55 -6.44 -3.44
N LEU A 180 21.64 -6.16 -4.18
CA LEU A 180 22.62 -7.17 -4.59
C LEU A 180 23.44 -7.76 -3.43
N ASP A 181 23.64 -7.01 -2.35
CA ASP A 181 24.61 -7.33 -1.29
C ASP A 181 23.98 -7.82 0.02
N LEU A 182 22.72 -8.26 -0.03
CA LEU A 182 22.06 -8.84 1.14
C LEU A 182 22.40 -10.32 1.29
N PRO A 183 22.70 -10.80 2.52
CA PRO A 183 22.85 -12.22 2.78
C PRO A 183 21.58 -12.96 2.38
N THR A 184 21.69 -13.96 1.50
CA THR A 184 20.62 -14.92 1.30
C THR A 184 20.59 -15.88 2.47
N ALA A 185 19.45 -16.00 3.16
CA ALA A 185 19.24 -17.10 4.08
C ALA A 185 19.36 -18.41 3.26
N VAL A 186 20.33 -19.24 3.65
CA VAL A 186 20.54 -20.59 3.10
C VAL A 186 19.55 -21.55 3.74
#